data_AF-A0A1V5MUZ7-F1
#
_entry.id   AF-A0A1V5MUZ7-F1
#
_cell.length_a   1.000
_cell.length_b   1.000
_cell.length_c   1.000
_cell.angle_alpha   90.00
_cell.angle_beta   90.00
_cell.angle_gamma   90.00
#
_symmetry.space_group_name_H-M   'P 1'
#
loop_
_entity.id
_entity.type
_entity.pdbx_description
1 polymer ?
#
loop_
_entity_poly.entity_id
_entity_poly.type
_entity_poly.pdbx_seq_one_letter_code
_entity_poly.pdbx_strand_id
1 'polypeptide(L)' 'MSINDSYAKLTRAAKDLMIQWDQTKASWRDEKSAEFEERYIILIQAELRKARLAMEHMEAVLNEVRNDCR' A
#
# COMPACT_ATOMS: atom_id res chain seq x y z
N MET A 1 8.18 -1.06 17.45
CA MET A 1 7.22 -0.90 16.34
C MET A 1 6.41 -2.18 16.21
N SER A 2 5.09 -2.08 16.13
CA SER A 2 4.22 -3.24 15.87
C SER A 2 3.96 -3.36 14.37
N ILE A 3 3.57 -4.55 13.93
CA ILE A 3 3.15 -4.79 12.54
C ILE A 3 1.93 -3.91 12.18
N ASN A 4 1.04 -3.68 13.14
CA ASN A 4 -0.13 -2.84 12.98
C ASN A 4 0.21 -1.34 12.81
N ASP A 5 1.22 -0.85 13.54
CA ASP A 5 1.74 0.53 13.36
C ASP A 5 2.38 0.70 11.97
N SER A 6 3.13 -0.31 11.53
CA SER A 6 3.73 -0.32 10.19
C SER A 6 2.66 -0.38 9.09
N TYR A 7 1.60 -1.16 9.31
CA TYR A 7 0.46 -1.28 8.39
C TYR A 7 -0.31 0.05 8.25
N ALA A 8 -0.58 0.72 9.36
CA ALA A 8 -1.24 2.03 9.36
C ALA A 8 -0.42 3.08 8.60
N LYS A 9 0.90 3.11 8.81
CA LYS A 9 1.82 3.99 8.08
C LYS A 9 1.82 3.71 6.58
N LEU A 10 1.91 2.44 6.18
CA LEU A 10 1.88 2.04 4.78
C LEU A 10 0.57 2.44 4.10
N THR A 11 -0.56 2.17 4.75
CA THR A 11 -1.89 2.48 4.23
C THR A 11 -2.09 3.99 4.05
N ARG A 12 -1.58 4.79 4.99
CA ARG A 12 -1.62 6.25 4.89
C ARG A 12 -0.77 6.75 3.71
N ALA A 13 0.48 6.30 3.61
CA ALA A 13 1.37 6.69 2.51
C ALA A 13 0.81 6.29 1.14
N ALA A 14 0.22 5.10 1.04
CA ALA A 14 -0.46 4.63 -0.17
C ALA A 14 -1.63 5.54 -0.58
N LYS A 15 -2.46 5.94 0.39
CA LYS A 15 -3.58 6.86 0.14
C LYS A 15 -3.08 8.23 -0.30
N ASP A 16 -2.07 8.77 0.38
CA ASP A 16 -1.48 10.06 0.05
C ASP A 16 -0.90 10.05 -1.36
N LEU A 17 -0.17 9.00 -1.74
CA LEU A 17 0.34 8.80 -3.11
C LEU A 17 -0.79 8.85 -4.14
N MET A 18 -1.91 8.16 -3.88
CA MET A 18 -3.00 8.13 -4.85
C MET A 18 -3.70 9.48 -5.03
N ILE A 19 -3.91 10.21 -3.94
CA ILE A 19 -4.47 11.56 -3.97
C ILE A 19 -3.55 12.48 -4.78
N GLN A 20 -2.23 12.42 -4.54
CA GLN A 20 -1.25 13.23 -5.27
C GLN A 20 -1.19 12.86 -6.75
N TRP A 21 -1.31 11.58 -7.09
CA TRP A 21 -1.38 11.14 -8.48
C TRP A 21 -2.63 11.67 -9.19
N ASP A 22 -3.81 11.56 -8.57
CA ASP A 22 -5.07 12.07 -9.13
C ASP A 22 -5.02 13.59 -9.39
N GLN A 23 -4.42 14.34 -8.47
CA GLN A 23 -4.19 15.78 -8.65
C GLN A 23 -3.21 16.06 -9.78
N THR A 24 -2.16 15.25 -9.90
CA THR A 24 -1.12 15.42 -10.93
C THR A 24 -1.68 15.13 -12.32
N LYS A 25 -2.40 14.03 -12.52
CA LYS A 25 -3.00 13.68 -13.82
C LYS A 25 -4.11 14.64 -14.25
N ALA A 26 -4.65 15.44 -13.32
CA ALA A 26 -5.63 16.47 -13.66
C ALA A 26 -5.02 17.58 -14.53
N SER A 27 -3.72 17.89 -14.34
CA SER A 27 -2.96 18.89 -15.12
C SER A 27 -1.97 18.26 -16.12
N TRP A 28 -1.46 17.07 -15.84
CA TRP A 28 -0.56 16.32 -16.71
C TRP A 28 -1.33 15.28 -17.54
N ARG A 29 -1.70 15.62 -18.78
CA ARG A 29 -2.61 14.83 -19.63
C ARG A 29 -2.00 14.32 -20.94
N ASP A 30 -0.68 14.36 -21.05
CA ASP A 30 0.01 13.85 -22.24
C ASP A 30 0.13 12.32 -22.21
N GLU A 31 0.69 11.76 -23.28
CA GLU A 31 0.94 10.32 -23.37
C GLU A 31 1.90 9.81 -22.29
N LYS A 32 2.77 10.67 -21.76
CA LYS A 32 3.73 10.31 -20.70
C LYS A 32 3.05 10.13 -19.35
N SER A 33 1.99 10.87 -19.06
CA SER A 33 1.22 10.64 -17.84
C SER A 33 0.48 9.29 -17.88
N ALA A 34 -0.04 8.90 -19.05
CA ALA A 34 -0.65 7.59 -19.26
C ALA A 34 0.39 6.45 -19.12
N GLU A 35 1.55 6.59 -19.76
CA GLU A 35 2.66 5.63 -19.65
C GLU A 35 3.12 5.49 -18.18
N PHE A 36 3.18 6.59 -17.44
CA PHE A 36 3.57 6.60 -16.04
C PHE A 36 2.54 5.88 -15.15
N GLU A 37 1.24 6.11 -15.39
CA GLU A 37 0.17 5.43 -14.67
C GLU A 37 0.26 3.91 -14.83
N GLU A 38 0.41 3.47 -16.07
CA GLU A 38 0.48 2.05 -16.41
C GLU A 38 1.73 1.38 -15.85
N ARG A 39 2.90 2.02 -16.02
CA ARG A 39 4.19 1.44 -15.63
C ARG A 39 4.46 1.46 -14.13
N TYR A 40 3.94 2.45 -13.40
CA TYR A 40 4.34 2.65 -12.01
C TYR A 40 3.15 2.63 -11.06
N ILE A 41 2.11 3.43 -11.33
CA ILE A 41 1.00 3.60 -10.37
C ILE A 41 0.19 2.31 -10.24
N ILE A 42 -0.21 1.69 -11.36
CA ILE A 42 -0.98 0.45 -11.34
C ILE A 42 -0.19 -0.68 -10.66
N LEU A 43 1.11 -0.79 -10.96
CA LEU A 43 1.98 -1.79 -10.34
C LEU A 43 2.11 -1.55 -8.83
N ILE A 44 2.41 -0.33 -8.41
CA ILE A 44 2.51 0.02 -6.98
C ILE A 44 1.20 -0.28 -6.25
N GLN A 45 0.05 0.07 -6.82
CA GLN A 45 -1.24 -0.26 -6.21
C GLN A 45 -1.44 -1.77 -6.04
N ALA A 46 -1.03 -2.58 -7.03
CA ALA A 46 -1.12 -4.03 -6.94
C ALA A 46 -0.21 -4.60 -5.85
N GLU A 47 1.04 -4.13 -5.79
CA GLU A 47 2.01 -4.55 -4.77
C GLU A 47 1.60 -4.11 -3.36
N LEU A 48 1.01 -2.91 -3.21
CA LEU A 48 0.47 -2.45 -1.93
C LEU A 48 -0.66 -3.34 -1.42
N ARG A 49 -1.54 -3.83 -2.31
CA ARG A 49 -2.59 -4.80 -1.93
C ARG A 49 -1.98 -6.12 -1.45
N LYS A 50 -0.96 -6.62 -2.13
CA LYS A 50 -0.24 -7.84 -1.72
C LYS A 50 0.45 -7.67 -0.37
N ALA A 51 1.17 -6.56 -0.19
CA ALA A 51 1.85 -6.23 1.05
C ALA A 51 0.87 -6.15 2.23
N ARG A 52 -0.28 -5.49 2.03
CA ARG A 52 -1.36 -5.46 3.03
C ARG A 52 -1.81 -6.86 3.45
N LEU A 53 -2.14 -7.73 2.50
CA LEU A 53 -2.59 -9.10 2.80
C LEU A 53 -1.51 -9.90 3.55
N ALA A 54 -0.24 -9.75 3.17
CA ALA A 54 0.86 -10.39 3.88
C ALA A 54 0.99 -9.88 5.32
N MET A 55 0.81 -8.57 5.56
CA MET A 55 0.86 -7.98 6.89
C MET A 55 -0.31 -8.41 7.77
N GLU A 56 -1.53 -8.50 7.22
CA GLU A 56 -2.71 -9.04 7.91
C GLU A 56 -2.47 -10.50 8.31
N HIS A 57 -1.90 -11.32 7.41
CA HIS A 57 -1.56 -12.70 7.72
C HIS A 57 -0.49 -12.82 8.82
N MET A 58 0.57 -12.01 8.75
CA MET A 58 1.60 -11.99 9.79
C MET A 58 1.03 -11.57 11.16
N GLU A 59 0.08 -10.64 11.20
CA GLU A 59 -0.61 -10.25 12.44
C GLU A 59 -1.38 -11.42 13.04
N ALA A 60 -2.10 -12.19 12.22
CA ALA A 60 -2.83 -13.38 12.65
C ALA A 60 -1.88 -14.42 13.29
N VAL A 61 -0.80 -14.77 12.58
CA VAL A 61 0.20 -15.74 13.08
C VAL A 61 0.85 -15.27 14.37
N LEU A 62 1.22 -13.99 14.47
CA LEU A 62 1.81 -13.43 15.69
C LEU A 62 0.85 -13.48 16.88
N ASN A 63 -0.45 -13.32 16.64
CA ASN A 63 -1.46 -13.41 17.68
C ASN A 63 -1.68 -14.87 18.14
N GLU A 64 -1.66 -15.84 17.22
CA GLU A 64 -1.69 -17.27 17.55
C GLU A 64 -0.50 -17.66 18.43
N VAL A 65 0.72 -17.35 18.01
CA VAL A 65 1.94 -17.65 18.77
C VAL A 65 1.92 -17.01 20.17
N ARG A 66 1.39 -15.80 20.30
CA ARG A 66 1.25 -15.12 21.60
C ARG A 66 0.25 -15.81 22.51
N ASN A 67 -0.81 -16.39 21.96
CA ASN A 67 -1.80 -17.14 22.73
C ASN A 67 -1.25 -18.50 23.16
N ASP A 68 -0.47 -19.16 22.31
CA ASP A 68 0.18 -20.45 22.63
C ASP A 68 1.26 -20.32 23.71
N CYS A 69 1.93 -19.17 23.79
CA CYS A 69 2.95 -18.87 24.80
C CYS A 69 2.37 -18.39 26.14
N ARG A 70 1.05 -18.35 26.30
CA ARG A 70 0.35 -17.75 27.45
C ARG A 70 -0.20 -18.81 28.40
#